data_AF-A0A2D6U0X5-F1
#
_entry.id   AF-A0A2D6U0X5-F1
#
_cell.length_a   1.000
_cell.length_b   1.000
_cell.length_c   1.000
_cell.angle_alpha   90.00
_cell.angle_beta   90.00
_cell.angle_gamma   90.00
#
_symmetry.space_group_name_H-M   'P 1'
#
loop_
_entity.id
_entity.type
_entity.pdbx_description
1 polymer ?
#
loop_
_entity_poly.entity_id
_entity_poly.type
_entity_poly.pdbx_seq_one_letter_code
_entity_poly.pdbx_strand_id
1 'polypeptide(L)'
;MNNFLLSEKIYKLSETEILILTDFWDADKQRLWIKADMRNTNTVDELYRISFVNKLRGYFHFTATIMSNHWIHTNLDRPELEDDDKFSDIGIYITKNDKLIKKITYKTPHISELQNRFSEDIHKFDGEYIFNNINKEPIFICGAPGGGTSYIAKMLKYCGLFIGNDVCRSEDRKTFESTAITILQWYFVRQIIKEKLYKDVGNNIDNIFQLISNSEVAREWLILGKNGIVNSAELDLFKREFVNMLSLFWGDNSLDLKWGFKKPFNMIWIEYLIEIFPNARVLIVDKKKKDKMENRSFEGKHFEKMNEFQYKLFTEIGDDLKCNNRKCDFDKMNNDIDYFNEVMDWCELPTKTKEDHYQMLVDLKYDDVKLIRR
;
A
#
# COMPACT_ATOMS: atom_id res chain seq x y z
N MET A 1 36.98 3.99 -1.01
CA MET A 1 35.69 4.17 -1.69
C MET A 1 35.96 4.49 -3.13
N ASN A 2 36.19 3.43 -3.91
CA ASN A 2 36.25 3.49 -5.36
C ASN A 2 34.82 3.63 -5.91
N ASN A 3 34.37 4.89 -6.02
CA ASN A 3 33.07 5.23 -6.58
C ASN A 3 33.23 5.66 -8.04
N PHE A 4 32.54 4.98 -8.95
CA PHE A 4 32.53 5.31 -10.38
C PHE A 4 31.23 6.01 -10.71
N LEU A 5 31.28 7.27 -11.16
CA LEU A 5 30.13 7.95 -11.74
C LEU A 5 29.72 7.21 -13.02
N LEU A 6 28.45 6.82 -13.12
CA LEU A 6 27.94 6.07 -14.26
C LEU A 6 27.14 6.97 -15.17
N SER A 7 26.23 7.77 -14.61
CA SER A 7 25.42 8.73 -15.32
C SER A 7 25.02 9.91 -14.42
N GLU A 8 24.83 11.05 -15.06
CA GLU A 8 24.17 12.21 -14.47
C GLU A 8 23.18 12.75 -15.49
N LYS A 9 21.95 13.05 -15.05
CA LYS A 9 20.93 13.63 -15.91
C LYS A 9 20.18 14.73 -15.19
N ILE A 10 19.99 15.84 -15.90
CA ILE A 10 19.31 17.03 -15.43
C ILE A 10 17.93 17.11 -16.06
N TYR A 11 16.92 17.26 -15.22
CA TYR A 11 15.52 17.37 -15.57
C TYR A 11 15.02 18.76 -15.19
N LYS A 12 14.52 19.50 -16.19
CA LYS A 12 13.80 20.74 -15.93
C LYS A 12 12.36 20.40 -15.50
N LEU A 13 11.99 20.78 -14.28
CA LEU A 13 10.65 20.55 -13.72
C LEU A 13 9.74 21.76 -13.93
N SER A 14 10.31 22.96 -13.79
CA SER A 14 9.66 24.24 -14.11
C SER A 14 10.71 25.26 -14.56
N GLU A 15 10.35 26.55 -14.64
CA GLU A 15 11.32 27.60 -14.95
C GLU A 15 12.41 27.75 -13.88
N THR A 16 12.07 27.45 -12.63
CA THR A 16 12.94 27.69 -11.46
C THR A 16 13.36 26.40 -10.77
N GLU A 17 12.80 25.25 -11.15
CA GLU A 17 13.03 23.97 -10.49
C GLU A 17 13.72 22.98 -11.43
N ILE A 18 14.80 22.38 -10.92
CA ILE A 18 15.52 21.30 -11.60
C ILE A 18 15.72 20.12 -10.66
N LEU A 19 15.65 18.92 -11.23
CA LEU A 19 16.06 17.68 -10.58
C LEU A 19 17.32 17.17 -11.28
N ILE A 20 18.33 16.83 -10.50
CA ILE A 20 19.54 16.17 -10.98
C ILE A 20 19.53 14.76 -10.43
N LEU A 21 19.49 13.77 -11.31
CA LEU A 21 19.68 12.38 -10.96
C LEU A 21 21.10 11.95 -11.31
N THR A 22 21.81 11.40 -10.32
CA THR A 22 23.18 10.92 -10.48
C THR A 22 23.25 9.49 -9.97
N ASP A 23 23.85 8.58 -10.73
CA ASP A 23 24.11 7.23 -10.25
C ASP A 23 25.60 6.86 -10.29
N PHE A 24 26.02 6.10 -9.29
CA PHE A 24 27.42 5.69 -9.15
C PHE A 24 27.56 4.28 -8.58
N TRP A 25 28.60 3.57 -9.01
CA TRP A 25 28.95 2.24 -8.53
C TRP A 25 30.02 2.34 -7.45
N ASP A 26 29.72 1.86 -6.24
CA ASP A 26 30.69 1.67 -5.16
C ASP A 26 31.28 0.26 -5.29
N ALA A 27 32.48 0.16 -5.86
CA ALA A 27 33.12 -1.13 -6.13
C ALA A 27 33.55 -1.86 -4.85
N ASP A 28 33.86 -1.11 -3.78
CA ASP A 28 34.29 -1.68 -2.50
C ASP A 28 33.10 -2.37 -1.82
N LYS A 29 31.90 -1.77 -1.91
CA LYS A 29 30.67 -2.32 -1.33
C LYS A 29 29.85 -3.15 -2.31
N GLN A 30 30.23 -3.15 -3.59
CA GLN A 30 29.46 -3.77 -4.66
C GLN A 30 28.02 -3.25 -4.71
N ARG A 31 27.85 -1.93 -4.67
CA ARG A 31 26.53 -1.27 -4.57
C ARG A 31 26.34 -0.22 -5.64
N LEU A 32 25.14 -0.18 -6.20
CA LEU A 32 24.69 0.90 -7.05
C LEU A 32 23.96 1.94 -6.19
N TRP A 33 24.40 3.19 -6.27
CA TRP A 33 23.76 4.31 -5.60
C TRP A 33 23.05 5.18 -6.62
N ILE A 34 21.85 5.63 -6.29
CA ILE A 34 21.09 6.60 -7.08
C ILE A 34 20.81 7.79 -6.18
N LYS A 35 21.30 8.96 -6.56
CA LYS A 35 21.13 10.24 -5.90
C LYS A 35 20.12 11.09 -6.67
N ALA A 36 19.20 11.71 -5.96
CA ALA A 36 18.30 12.74 -6.46
C ALA A 36 18.57 14.06 -5.74
N ASP A 37 19.00 15.09 -6.49
CA ASP A 37 19.31 16.44 -6.01
C ASP A 37 18.27 17.41 -6.58
N MET A 38 17.47 17.99 -5.70
CA MET A 38 16.43 18.95 -6.06
C MET A 38 16.96 20.35 -5.87
N ARG A 39 16.93 21.18 -6.93
CA ARG A 39 17.32 22.59 -6.83
C ARG A 39 16.19 23.50 -7.24
N ASN A 40 16.02 24.57 -6.47
CA ASN A 40 15.07 25.62 -6.76
C ASN A 40 15.81 26.96 -6.72
N THR A 41 15.77 27.71 -7.82
CA THR A 41 16.40 29.03 -7.92
C THR A 41 15.59 30.12 -7.23
N ASN A 42 14.34 29.85 -6.86
CA ASN A 42 13.57 30.72 -5.98
C ASN A 42 13.98 30.50 -4.52
N THR A 43 14.02 31.57 -3.73
CA THR A 43 14.39 31.52 -2.29
C THR A 43 13.30 30.94 -1.38
N VAL A 44 12.27 30.30 -1.95
CA VAL A 44 11.18 29.68 -1.19
C VAL A 44 11.56 28.24 -0.92
N ASP A 45 11.63 27.88 0.36
CA ASP A 45 11.82 26.49 0.76
C ASP A 45 10.56 25.68 0.42
N GLU A 46 10.70 24.80 -0.57
CA GLU A 46 9.63 23.91 -1.00
C GLU A 46 9.95 22.47 -0.64
N LEU A 47 8.91 21.70 -0.29
CA LEU A 47 9.05 20.29 0.07
C LEU A 47 8.70 19.41 -1.13
N TYR A 48 9.65 18.56 -1.50
CA TYR A 48 9.48 17.53 -2.50
C TYR A 48 9.47 16.18 -1.81
N ARG A 49 8.65 15.26 -2.30
CA ARG A 49 8.75 13.85 -1.96
C ARG A 49 9.25 13.09 -3.18
N ILE A 50 10.30 12.31 -2.96
CA ILE A 50 10.93 11.47 -3.98
C ILE A 50 10.76 10.01 -3.56
N SER A 51 10.16 9.22 -4.44
CA SER A 51 9.92 7.79 -4.24
C SER A 51 10.62 6.98 -5.32
N PHE A 52 11.46 6.03 -4.92
CA PHE A 52 12.10 5.05 -5.79
C PHE A 52 11.35 3.73 -5.65
N VAL A 53 10.82 3.23 -6.76
CA VAL A 53 9.95 2.05 -6.81
C VAL A 53 10.49 1.05 -7.83
N ASN A 54 10.84 -0.15 -7.39
CA ASN A 54 11.26 -1.21 -8.30
C ASN A 54 10.03 -1.90 -8.95
N LYS A 55 9.93 -1.87 -10.30
CA LYS A 55 8.76 -2.35 -11.04
C LYS A 55 8.51 -3.86 -11.02
N LEU A 56 9.55 -4.72 -11.09
CA LEU A 56 9.33 -6.18 -11.10
C LEU A 56 9.18 -6.76 -9.71
N ARG A 57 9.89 -6.17 -8.75
CA ARG A 57 9.99 -6.77 -7.43
C ARG A 57 8.88 -6.30 -6.48
N GLY A 58 8.31 -5.10 -6.62
CA GLY A 58 7.34 -4.60 -5.61
C GLY A 58 7.95 -4.52 -4.20
N TYR A 59 9.29 -4.48 -4.13
CA TYR A 59 10.08 -4.74 -2.91
C TYR A 59 10.96 -3.57 -2.49
N PHE A 60 11.22 -2.61 -3.38
CA PHE A 60 12.07 -1.46 -3.06
C PHE A 60 11.21 -0.20 -3.16
N HIS A 61 10.79 0.30 -2.00
CA HIS A 61 10.12 1.59 -1.85
C HIS A 61 10.98 2.44 -0.92
N PHE A 62 11.94 3.17 -1.48
CA PHE A 62 12.58 4.23 -0.73
C PHE A 62 11.85 5.53 -1.02
N THR A 63 11.21 6.09 0.00
CA THR A 63 10.54 7.39 -0.11
C THR A 63 11.12 8.33 0.92
N ALA A 64 11.38 9.56 0.52
CA ALA A 64 11.72 10.61 1.45
C ALA A 64 11.18 11.96 1.02
N THR A 65 10.99 12.81 2.02
CA THR A 65 10.71 14.23 1.82
C THR A 65 12.01 15.00 1.95
N ILE A 66 12.33 15.81 0.95
CA ILE A 66 13.49 16.71 0.94
C ILE A 66 13.05 18.14 0.65
N MET A 67 13.77 19.11 1.21
CA MET A 67 13.59 20.51 0.88
C MET A 67 14.23 20.84 -0.48
N SER A 68 13.85 21.95 -1.09
CA SER A 68 14.61 22.55 -2.19
C SER A 68 16.07 22.72 -1.81
N ASN A 69 16.95 22.58 -2.79
CA ASN A 69 18.40 22.67 -2.64
C ASN A 69 19.01 21.60 -1.71
N HIS A 70 18.30 20.48 -1.53
CA HIS A 70 18.77 19.30 -0.83
C HIS A 70 18.79 18.09 -1.76
N TRP A 71 19.51 17.06 -1.34
CA TRP A 71 19.58 15.80 -2.06
C TRP A 71 19.26 14.63 -1.14
N ILE A 72 18.84 13.54 -1.78
CA ILE A 72 18.78 12.23 -1.16
C ILE A 72 19.42 11.18 -2.04
N HIS A 73 19.83 10.06 -1.45
CA HIS A 73 20.25 8.90 -2.21
C HIS A 73 19.57 7.64 -1.69
N THR A 74 19.55 6.64 -2.54
CA THR A 74 19.20 5.28 -2.21
C THR A 74 20.23 4.33 -2.80
N ASN A 75 20.27 3.07 -2.34
CA ASN A 75 21.19 2.06 -2.87
C ASN A 75 20.48 0.75 -3.19
N LEU A 76 21.05 0.02 -4.16
CA LEU A 76 20.65 -1.33 -4.54
C LEU A 76 21.83 -2.27 -4.25
N ASP A 77 21.55 -3.36 -3.55
CA ASP A 77 22.54 -4.36 -3.16
C ASP A 77 22.80 -5.37 -4.30
N ARG A 78 24.02 -5.91 -4.40
CA ARG A 78 24.46 -6.88 -5.43
C ARG A 78 23.51 -8.08 -5.69
N PRO A 79 22.85 -8.71 -4.69
CA PRO A 79 21.88 -9.79 -4.95
C PRO A 79 20.64 -9.36 -5.75
N GLU A 80 20.42 -8.05 -5.91
CA GLU A 80 19.37 -7.47 -6.75
C GLU A 80 19.81 -7.27 -8.21
N LEU A 81 21.11 -7.45 -8.50
CA LEU A 81 21.73 -7.16 -9.80
C LEU A 81 22.20 -8.41 -10.58
N GLU A 82 22.28 -9.61 -9.95
CA GLU A 82 22.82 -10.84 -10.55
C GLU A 82 21.77 -11.83 -11.10
N ASP A 83 20.49 -11.45 -11.15
CA ASP A 83 19.46 -12.26 -11.82
C ASP A 83 19.21 -11.72 -13.23
N ASP A 84 19.63 -12.48 -14.24
CA ASP A 84 19.55 -12.09 -15.66
C ASP A 84 18.12 -11.83 -16.17
N ASP A 85 17.10 -12.41 -15.52
CA ASP A 85 15.66 -12.16 -15.79
C ASP A 85 15.11 -10.92 -15.03
N LYS A 86 15.93 -10.19 -14.27
CA LYS A 86 15.47 -9.25 -13.21
C LYS A 86 16.09 -7.86 -13.25
N PHE A 87 16.47 -7.35 -14.42
CA PHE A 87 16.70 -5.91 -14.63
C PHE A 87 15.38 -5.15 -14.62
N SER A 88 14.80 -4.98 -13.44
CA SER A 88 13.63 -4.13 -13.25
C SER A 88 13.99 -2.67 -13.37
N ASP A 89 13.33 -2.01 -14.31
CA ASP A 89 13.16 -0.58 -14.29
C ASP A 89 12.74 -0.09 -12.89
N ILE A 90 13.40 0.95 -12.40
CA ILE A 90 13.05 1.68 -11.18
C ILE A 90 12.27 2.92 -11.60
N GLY A 91 11.02 3.02 -11.17
CA GLY A 91 10.26 4.25 -11.24
C GLY A 91 10.73 5.22 -10.16
N ILE A 92 11.13 6.42 -10.56
CA ILE A 92 11.45 7.54 -9.66
C ILE A 92 10.33 8.56 -9.80
N TYR A 93 9.55 8.72 -8.73
CA TYR A 93 8.38 9.59 -8.68
C TYR A 93 8.72 10.83 -7.87
N ILE A 94 8.44 11.99 -8.43
CA ILE A 94 8.69 13.29 -7.80
C ILE A 94 7.36 13.99 -7.63
N THR A 95 7.00 14.24 -6.37
CA THR A 95 5.77 14.93 -5.99
C THR A 95 6.09 16.23 -5.26
N LYS A 96 5.31 17.28 -5.51
CA LYS A 96 5.37 18.58 -4.83
C LYS A 96 3.95 19.00 -4.47
N ASN A 97 3.72 19.42 -3.22
CA ASN A 97 2.38 19.73 -2.71
C ASN A 97 1.36 18.62 -3.07
N ASP A 98 1.79 17.38 -2.87
CA ASP A 98 1.01 16.16 -3.10
C ASP A 98 0.55 15.93 -4.56
N LYS A 99 1.10 16.68 -5.51
CA LYS A 99 0.92 16.45 -6.96
C LYS A 99 2.15 15.79 -7.56
N LEU A 100 1.96 14.74 -8.35
CA LEU A 100 3.02 14.16 -9.17
C LEU A 100 3.43 15.17 -10.24
N ILE A 101 4.67 15.65 -10.16
CA ILE A 101 5.21 16.63 -11.12
C ILE A 101 6.09 15.96 -12.17
N LYS A 102 6.71 14.82 -11.84
CA LYS A 102 7.55 14.07 -12.77
C LYS A 102 7.64 12.60 -12.38
N LYS A 103 7.71 11.73 -13.38
CA LYS A 103 8.06 10.32 -13.25
C LYS A 103 9.23 10.03 -14.20
N ILE A 104 10.23 9.32 -13.70
CA ILE A 104 11.43 8.95 -14.45
C ILE A 104 11.60 7.45 -14.34
N THR A 105 11.88 6.80 -15.46
CA THR A 105 12.19 5.37 -15.49
C THR A 105 13.71 5.22 -15.52
N TYR A 106 14.28 4.63 -14.47
CA TYR A 106 15.69 4.27 -14.37
C TYR A 106 15.87 2.81 -14.75
N LYS A 107 16.64 2.54 -15.79
CA LYS A 107 16.95 1.17 -16.22
C LYS A 107 18.13 0.67 -15.41
N THR A 108 17.91 -0.37 -14.60
CA THR A 108 19.01 -1.03 -13.91
C THR A 108 19.95 -1.64 -14.94
N PRO A 109 21.28 -1.39 -14.84
CA PRO A 109 22.20 -1.76 -15.90
C PRO A 109 22.50 -3.26 -15.88
N HIS A 110 22.64 -3.88 -17.07
CA HIS A 110 23.59 -4.97 -17.22
C HIS A 110 25.01 -4.36 -17.14
N ILE A 111 25.99 -5.03 -16.53
CA ILE A 111 27.34 -4.46 -16.29
C ILE A 111 28.00 -3.93 -17.58
N SER A 112 27.60 -4.43 -18.75
CA SER A 112 28.07 -4.03 -20.08
C SER A 112 27.39 -2.81 -20.71
N GLU A 113 26.29 -2.28 -20.16
CA GLU A 113 25.47 -1.23 -20.77
C GLU A 113 25.49 0.06 -19.94
N LEU A 114 26.35 1.02 -20.32
CA LEU A 114 26.58 2.22 -19.50
C LEU A 114 25.96 3.52 -20.03
N GLN A 115 25.48 3.58 -21.27
CA GLN A 115 25.33 4.89 -21.94
C GLN A 115 23.95 5.56 -21.88
N ASN A 116 22.84 4.85 -21.60
CA ASN A 116 21.49 5.44 -21.59
C ASN A 116 20.61 4.91 -20.44
N ARG A 117 20.84 5.40 -19.22
CA ARG A 117 20.26 4.82 -17.99
C ARG A 117 18.91 5.38 -17.57
N PHE A 118 18.60 6.61 -17.94
CA PHE A 118 17.36 7.24 -17.53
C PHE A 118 16.53 7.63 -18.76
N SER A 119 15.30 7.12 -18.85
CA SER A 119 14.31 7.53 -19.84
C SER A 119 13.21 8.37 -19.19
N GLU A 120 12.72 9.35 -19.95
CA GLU A 120 11.56 10.16 -19.53
C GLU A 120 10.30 9.56 -20.10
N ASP A 121 9.34 9.29 -19.23
CA ASP A 121 7.96 9.07 -19.60
C ASP A 121 7.16 10.28 -19.10
N ILE A 122 6.72 11.14 -20.03
CA ILE A 122 5.83 12.25 -19.69
C ILE A 122 4.42 11.69 -19.57
N HIS A 123 4.08 11.18 -18.40
CA HIS A 123 2.68 10.91 -18.09
C HIS A 123 2.00 12.21 -17.68
N LYS A 124 1.18 12.76 -18.57
CA LYS A 124 0.07 13.62 -18.14
C LYS A 124 -0.94 12.70 -17.47
N PHE A 125 -0.84 12.58 -16.16
CA PHE A 125 -1.86 11.92 -15.36
C PHE A 125 -3.04 12.88 -15.25
N ASP A 126 -4.00 12.76 -16.16
CA ASP A 126 -5.19 13.62 -16.21
C ASP A 126 -6.30 13.17 -15.24
N GLY A 127 -6.10 12.05 -14.53
CA GLY A 127 -7.08 11.48 -13.62
C GLY A 127 -8.30 10.85 -14.33
N GLU A 128 -8.70 11.33 -15.51
CA GLU A 128 -9.87 10.86 -16.28
C GLU A 128 -9.81 9.35 -16.55
N TYR A 129 -8.63 8.81 -16.86
CA TYR A 129 -8.46 7.36 -17.08
C TYR A 129 -8.71 6.49 -15.84
N ILE A 130 -8.54 7.03 -14.63
CA ILE A 130 -8.83 6.30 -13.39
C ILE A 130 -10.30 6.43 -13.00
N PHE A 131 -10.95 7.55 -13.34
CA PHE A 131 -12.40 7.70 -13.18
C PHE A 131 -13.19 6.67 -14.01
N ASN A 132 -12.65 6.22 -15.15
CA ASN A 132 -13.24 5.10 -15.90
C ASN A 132 -13.33 3.80 -15.09
N ASN A 133 -12.56 3.65 -14.00
CA ASN A 133 -12.59 2.50 -13.10
C ASN A 133 -13.24 2.76 -11.74
N ILE A 134 -13.64 4.01 -11.44
CA ILE A 134 -14.51 4.28 -10.30
C ILE A 134 -15.88 3.60 -10.49
N ASN A 135 -16.27 3.36 -11.74
CA ASN A 135 -17.42 2.52 -12.08
C ASN A 135 -17.17 1.02 -11.88
N LYS A 136 -15.92 0.57 -11.69
CA LYS A 136 -15.64 -0.83 -11.34
C LYS A 136 -15.87 -1.04 -9.85
N GLU A 137 -16.19 -2.26 -9.47
CA GLU A 137 -16.55 -2.67 -8.11
C GLU A 137 -15.30 -3.11 -7.35
N PRO A 138 -14.56 -2.22 -6.63
CA PRO A 138 -13.40 -2.65 -5.86
C PRO A 138 -13.80 -3.56 -4.72
N ILE A 139 -12.88 -4.43 -4.32
CA ILE A 139 -13.02 -5.28 -3.14
C ILE A 139 -12.22 -4.69 -1.97
N PHE A 140 -12.90 -4.17 -0.97
CA PHE A 140 -12.27 -3.73 0.27
C PHE A 140 -12.16 -4.89 1.25
N ILE A 141 -10.93 -5.26 1.59
CA ILE A 141 -10.66 -6.35 2.54
C ILE A 141 -10.34 -5.73 3.90
N CYS A 142 -11.14 -6.05 4.88
CA CYS A 142 -11.13 -5.45 6.21
C CYS A 142 -11.43 -6.51 7.28
N GLY A 143 -11.37 -6.13 8.55
CA GLY A 143 -11.62 -7.02 9.68
C GLY A 143 -10.60 -6.80 10.80
N ALA A 144 -10.68 -7.62 11.83
CA ALA A 144 -9.83 -7.43 12.99
C ALA A 144 -8.33 -7.61 12.65
N PRO A 145 -7.43 -6.85 13.31
CA PRO A 145 -5.99 -7.04 13.15
C PRO A 145 -5.56 -8.44 13.64
N GLY A 146 -4.31 -8.84 13.39
CA GLY A 146 -3.82 -10.18 13.80
C GLY A 146 -3.61 -11.17 12.65
N GLY A 147 -3.35 -10.65 11.45
CA GLY A 147 -2.82 -11.40 10.32
C GLY A 147 -3.86 -12.08 9.42
N GLY A 148 -5.13 -12.19 9.86
CA GLY A 148 -6.19 -12.81 9.06
C GLY A 148 -6.41 -12.11 7.73
N THR A 149 -6.62 -10.79 7.77
CA THR A 149 -6.78 -9.96 6.56
C THR A 149 -5.56 -9.98 5.63
N SER A 150 -4.34 -9.99 6.17
CA SER A 150 -3.10 -10.13 5.37
C SER A 150 -3.08 -11.44 4.60
N TYR A 151 -3.44 -12.53 5.27
CA TYR A 151 -3.42 -13.85 4.68
C TYR A 151 -4.51 -14.01 3.61
N ILE A 152 -5.76 -13.60 3.89
CA ILE A 152 -6.84 -13.62 2.91
C ILE A 152 -6.53 -12.77 1.69
N ALA A 153 -5.96 -11.56 1.87
CA ALA A 153 -5.55 -10.72 0.76
C ALA A 153 -4.50 -11.39 -0.14
N LYS A 154 -3.55 -12.16 0.44
CA LYS A 154 -2.59 -12.93 -0.36
C LYS A 154 -3.25 -14.05 -1.14
N MET A 155 -4.22 -14.76 -0.55
CA MET A 155 -5.00 -15.79 -1.27
C MET A 155 -5.72 -15.19 -2.47
N LEU A 156 -6.41 -14.05 -2.27
CA LEU A 156 -7.11 -13.35 -3.34
C LEU A 156 -6.14 -12.86 -4.42
N LYS A 157 -4.98 -12.31 -4.05
CA LYS A 157 -3.94 -11.91 -5.01
C LYS A 157 -3.41 -13.11 -5.81
N TYR A 158 -3.17 -14.24 -5.14
CA TYR A 158 -2.78 -15.49 -5.82
C TYR A 158 -3.84 -15.94 -6.84
N CYS A 159 -5.11 -15.62 -6.59
CA CYS A 159 -6.23 -15.91 -7.48
C CYS A 159 -6.51 -14.80 -8.51
N GLY A 160 -5.65 -13.78 -8.62
CA GLY A 160 -5.74 -12.75 -9.66
C GLY A 160 -6.33 -11.41 -9.22
N LEU A 161 -6.63 -11.21 -7.93
CA LEU A 161 -7.03 -9.90 -7.43
C LEU A 161 -5.83 -8.94 -7.39
N PHE A 162 -5.95 -7.80 -8.06
CA PHE A 162 -4.99 -6.72 -7.94
C PHE A 162 -5.18 -5.96 -6.62
N ILE A 163 -4.17 -5.98 -5.75
CA ILE A 163 -4.22 -5.35 -4.41
C ILE A 163 -3.37 -4.06 -4.32
N GLY A 164 -2.80 -3.63 -5.44
CA GLY A 164 -1.85 -2.52 -5.52
C GLY A 164 -0.44 -2.97 -5.88
N ASN A 165 0.28 -2.13 -6.62
CA ASN A 165 1.69 -2.32 -6.96
C ASN A 165 2.64 -1.96 -5.80
N ASP A 166 2.12 -1.28 -4.80
CA ASP A 166 2.83 -0.71 -3.66
C ASP A 166 2.62 -1.49 -2.35
N VAL A 167 2.15 -2.74 -2.47
CA VAL A 167 1.90 -3.66 -1.36
C VAL A 167 3.16 -4.42 -1.00
N CYS A 168 3.39 -4.62 0.30
CA CYS A 168 4.51 -5.43 0.83
C CYS A 168 4.62 -6.85 0.22
N ARG A 169 5.76 -7.52 0.41
CA ARG A 169 6.08 -8.77 -0.30
C ARG A 169 5.03 -9.85 -0.04
N SER A 170 4.73 -10.68 -1.04
CA SER A 170 3.91 -11.89 -0.82
C SER A 170 4.55 -12.82 0.23
N GLU A 171 5.88 -12.79 0.33
CA GLU A 171 6.69 -13.52 1.32
C GLU A 171 6.60 -12.94 2.74
N ASP A 172 6.23 -11.66 2.89
CA ASP A 172 6.18 -10.98 4.19
C ASP A 172 5.02 -11.51 5.02
N ARG A 173 5.31 -12.47 5.88
CA ARG A 173 4.29 -13.25 6.60
C ARG A 173 3.27 -12.42 7.39
N LYS A 174 3.64 -11.19 7.78
CA LYS A 174 2.94 -10.41 8.82
C LYS A 174 2.16 -9.20 8.26
N THR A 175 2.72 -8.49 7.30
CA THR A 175 2.16 -7.23 6.78
C THR A 175 1.97 -7.31 5.26
N PHE A 176 0.74 -7.11 4.80
CA PHE A 176 0.38 -7.10 3.39
C PHE A 176 -0.62 -5.98 3.16
N GLU A 177 -0.10 -4.76 2.94
CA GLU A 177 -0.87 -3.52 2.94
C GLU A 177 -0.32 -2.55 1.89
N SER A 178 -1.20 -1.81 1.22
CA SER A 178 -0.81 -0.76 0.27
C SER A 178 -0.23 0.44 1.03
N THR A 179 0.96 0.87 0.61
CA THR A 179 1.63 2.06 1.14
C THR A 179 0.83 3.34 0.87
N ALA A 180 0.30 3.49 -0.32
CA ALA A 180 -0.52 4.61 -0.79
C ALA A 180 -1.79 4.75 0.05
N ILE A 181 -2.49 3.64 0.29
CA ILE A 181 -3.67 3.64 1.17
C ILE A 181 -3.27 3.97 2.62
N THR A 182 -2.12 3.50 3.09
CA THR A 182 -1.59 3.85 4.43
C THR A 182 -1.39 5.36 4.57
N ILE A 183 -0.75 5.97 3.58
CA ILE A 183 -0.45 7.41 3.56
C ILE A 183 -1.74 8.22 3.53
N LEU A 184 -2.70 7.83 2.69
CA LEU A 184 -4.02 8.47 2.62
C LEU A 184 -4.70 8.50 3.99
N GLN A 185 -4.76 7.35 4.67
CA GLN A 185 -5.42 7.23 5.97
C GLN A 185 -4.74 8.12 7.02
N TRP A 186 -3.40 8.10 7.09
CA TRP A 186 -2.66 8.98 8.01
C TRP A 186 -2.89 10.45 7.74
N TYR A 187 -2.85 10.86 6.47
CA TYR A 187 -3.06 12.24 6.09
C TYR A 187 -4.47 12.68 6.47
N PHE A 188 -5.47 11.89 6.11
CA PHE A 188 -6.86 12.21 6.35
C PHE A 188 -7.19 12.32 7.85
N VAL A 189 -6.67 11.39 8.67
CA VAL A 189 -6.77 11.50 10.14
C VAL A 189 -6.16 12.79 10.66
N ARG A 190 -4.97 13.18 10.18
CA ARG A 190 -4.31 14.42 10.61
C ARG A 190 -5.13 15.66 10.29
N GLN A 191 -5.80 15.67 9.14
CA GLN A 191 -6.65 16.79 8.73
C GLN A 191 -7.91 16.89 9.60
N ILE A 192 -8.59 15.77 9.86
CA ILE A 192 -9.82 15.75 10.68
C ILE A 192 -9.53 16.05 12.15
N ILE A 193 -8.52 15.38 12.73
CA ILE A 193 -8.21 15.51 14.17
C ILE A 193 -7.57 16.88 14.49
N LYS A 194 -7.14 17.65 13.48
CA LYS A 194 -6.32 18.87 13.56
C LYS A 194 -4.96 18.60 14.21
N GLU A 195 -3.89 19.14 13.62
CA GLU A 195 -2.49 18.93 14.04
C GLU A 195 -2.19 19.24 15.51
N LYS A 196 -3.04 19.99 16.22
CA LYS A 196 -2.85 20.36 17.64
C LYS A 196 -2.82 19.16 18.58
N LEU A 197 -3.64 18.11 18.34
CA LEU A 197 -3.67 16.94 19.23
C LEU A 197 -2.45 16.03 19.04
N TYR A 198 -1.83 16.03 17.86
CA TYR A 198 -0.64 15.21 17.57
C TYR A 198 0.57 15.57 18.45
N LYS A 199 0.63 16.82 18.93
CA LYS A 199 1.66 17.28 19.87
C LYS A 199 1.45 16.76 21.29
N ASP A 200 0.20 16.47 21.68
CA ASP A 200 -0.16 16.08 23.05
C ASP A 200 -0.10 14.56 23.28
N VAL A 201 -0.19 13.72 22.23
CA VAL A 201 -0.15 12.24 22.38
C VAL A 201 1.29 11.68 22.52
N GLY A 202 2.32 12.52 22.39
CA GLY A 202 3.73 12.12 22.50
C GLY A 202 4.23 11.24 21.34
N ASN A 203 5.55 11.09 21.24
CA ASN A 203 6.27 10.44 20.12
C ASN A 203 6.06 8.91 19.96
N ASN A 204 5.06 8.30 20.61
CA ASN A 204 4.85 6.84 20.64
C ASN A 204 3.52 6.41 19.99
N ILE A 205 3.12 7.04 18.87
CA ILE A 205 1.99 6.56 18.08
C ILE A 205 2.55 5.68 16.95
N ASP A 206 2.49 4.36 17.16
CA ASP A 206 3.00 3.36 16.19
C ASP A 206 1.97 3.02 15.11
N ASN A 207 0.67 3.31 15.32
CA ASN A 207 -0.37 3.11 14.31
C ASN A 207 -1.60 4.01 14.50
N ILE A 208 -2.40 4.10 13.44
CA ILE A 208 -3.61 4.93 13.35
C ILE A 208 -4.64 4.59 14.44
N PHE A 209 -4.72 3.32 14.85
CA PHE A 209 -5.65 2.89 15.88
C PHE A 209 -5.26 3.42 17.27
N GLN A 210 -3.98 3.48 17.60
CA GLN A 210 -3.53 4.10 18.86
C GLN A 210 -3.86 5.58 18.91
N LEU A 211 -3.66 6.31 17.81
CA LEU A 211 -4.04 7.72 17.70
C LEU A 211 -5.54 7.91 17.96
N ILE A 212 -6.34 7.05 17.35
CA ILE A 212 -7.79 6.98 17.49
C ILE A 212 -8.21 6.59 18.91
N SER A 213 -7.57 5.58 19.52
CA SER A 213 -8.00 5.01 20.79
C SER A 213 -7.63 5.90 21.96
N ASN A 214 -6.58 6.72 21.83
CA ASN A 214 -6.08 7.57 22.91
C ASN A 214 -6.70 8.96 22.94
N SER A 215 -7.48 9.32 21.91
CA SER A 215 -8.21 10.59 21.86
C SER A 215 -9.70 10.34 22.06
N GLU A 216 -10.28 10.94 23.10
CA GLU A 216 -11.73 10.89 23.33
C GLU A 216 -12.49 11.47 22.15
N VAL A 217 -12.01 12.59 21.59
CA VAL A 217 -12.56 13.20 20.36
C VAL A 217 -12.47 12.26 19.15
N ALA A 218 -11.35 11.56 18.96
CA ALA A 218 -11.21 10.63 17.84
C ALA A 218 -12.07 9.38 18.03
N ARG A 219 -12.22 8.91 19.27
CA ARG A 219 -13.08 7.79 19.62
C ARG A 219 -14.56 8.16 19.46
N GLU A 220 -14.95 9.35 19.89
CA GLU A 220 -16.28 9.92 19.65
C GLU A 220 -16.54 10.11 18.16
N TRP A 221 -15.59 10.65 17.39
CA TRP A 221 -15.71 10.73 15.93
C TRP A 221 -15.94 9.36 15.28
N LEU A 222 -15.27 8.31 15.77
CA LEU A 222 -15.45 6.93 15.31
C LEU A 222 -16.76 6.27 15.74
N ILE A 223 -17.22 6.56 16.95
CA ILE A 223 -18.44 5.96 17.52
C ILE A 223 -19.69 6.72 17.06
N LEU A 224 -19.61 8.05 16.96
CA LEU A 224 -20.68 8.94 16.51
C LEU A 224 -20.72 9.08 14.99
N GLY A 225 -19.59 8.89 14.30
CA GLY A 225 -19.53 8.78 12.84
C GLY A 225 -20.37 7.62 12.30
N LYS A 226 -20.59 6.57 13.12
CA LYS A 226 -21.56 5.49 12.83
C LYS A 226 -23.00 5.97 12.62
N ASN A 227 -23.32 7.23 12.93
CA ASN A 227 -24.64 7.82 12.66
C ASN A 227 -24.79 8.32 11.21
N GLY A 228 -23.88 7.95 10.30
CA GLY A 228 -24.24 7.69 8.89
C GLY A 228 -24.35 8.91 7.99
N ILE A 229 -23.69 10.01 8.31
CA ILE A 229 -23.57 11.15 7.39
C ILE A 229 -22.10 11.52 7.26
N VAL A 230 -21.49 11.09 6.16
CA VAL A 230 -20.17 11.56 5.74
C VAL A 230 -20.26 13.07 5.48
N ASN A 231 -19.43 13.86 6.15
CA ASN A 231 -19.38 15.30 5.91
C ASN A 231 -18.90 15.57 4.48
N SER A 232 -19.62 16.40 3.72
CA SER A 232 -19.31 16.65 2.31
C SER A 232 -17.92 17.25 2.09
N ALA A 233 -17.46 18.14 2.96
CA ALA A 233 -16.12 18.72 2.88
C ALA A 233 -15.02 17.69 3.20
N GLU A 234 -15.28 16.78 4.15
CA GLU A 234 -14.38 15.66 4.45
C GLU A 234 -14.35 14.65 3.30
N LEU A 235 -15.50 14.36 2.67
CA LEU A 235 -15.59 13.49 1.50
C LEU A 235 -14.83 14.07 0.30
N ASP A 236 -14.98 15.37 0.03
CA ASP A 236 -14.28 16.06 -1.05
C ASP A 236 -12.75 16.06 -0.84
N LEU A 237 -12.32 16.27 0.40
CA LEU A 237 -10.93 16.13 0.80
C LEU A 237 -10.44 14.69 0.56
N PHE A 238 -11.16 13.69 1.09
CA PHE A 238 -10.79 12.29 0.93
C PHE A 238 -10.70 11.90 -0.55
N LYS A 239 -11.69 12.29 -1.36
CA LYS A 239 -11.72 12.05 -2.82
C LYS A 239 -10.48 12.62 -3.50
N ARG A 240 -10.16 13.88 -3.25
CA ARG A 240 -9.00 14.55 -3.84
C ARG A 240 -7.70 13.85 -3.47
N GLU A 241 -7.51 13.53 -2.19
CA GLU A 241 -6.29 12.88 -1.74
C GLU A 241 -6.19 11.43 -2.22
N PHE A 242 -7.31 10.72 -2.30
CA PHE A 242 -7.36 9.39 -2.87
C PHE A 242 -6.88 9.42 -4.33
N VAL A 243 -7.34 10.38 -5.14
CA VAL A 243 -6.89 10.59 -6.53
C VAL A 243 -5.38 10.84 -6.63
N ASN A 244 -4.81 11.65 -5.75
CA ASN A 244 -3.36 11.91 -5.74
C ASN A 244 -2.54 10.63 -5.50
N MET A 245 -3.06 9.73 -4.67
CA MET A 245 -2.39 8.49 -4.27
C MET A 245 -2.56 7.33 -5.27
N LEU A 246 -3.50 7.44 -6.21
CA LEU A 246 -3.81 6.37 -7.17
C LEU A 246 -2.64 6.03 -8.08
N SER A 247 -1.80 6.99 -8.44
CA SER A 247 -0.60 6.74 -9.27
C SER A 247 0.39 5.78 -8.58
N LEU A 248 0.51 5.85 -7.25
CA LEU A 248 1.35 4.95 -6.46
C LEU A 248 0.72 3.57 -6.34
N PHE A 249 -0.60 3.52 -6.13
CA PHE A 249 -1.34 2.27 -6.00
C PHE A 249 -1.34 1.46 -7.31
N TRP A 250 -1.62 2.11 -8.45
CA TRP A 250 -1.77 1.43 -9.75
C TRP A 250 -0.44 1.26 -10.50
N GLY A 251 0.57 2.08 -10.26
CA GLY A 251 1.82 2.06 -11.02
C GLY A 251 1.58 2.15 -12.53
N ASP A 252 2.07 1.16 -13.28
CA ASP A 252 1.96 1.07 -14.75
C ASP A 252 0.86 0.12 -15.22
N ASN A 253 0.11 -0.52 -14.31
CA ASN A 253 -0.85 -1.55 -14.69
C ASN A 253 -2.06 -0.96 -15.41
N SER A 254 -2.38 -1.54 -16.56
CA SER A 254 -3.62 -1.28 -17.29
C SER A 254 -4.82 -1.82 -16.51
N LEU A 255 -5.88 -1.02 -16.49
CA LEU A 255 -6.92 -1.00 -15.46
C LEU A 255 -7.99 -2.10 -15.56
N ASP A 256 -7.77 -3.21 -16.28
CA ASP A 256 -8.78 -4.26 -16.53
C ASP A 256 -8.77 -5.43 -15.54
N LEU A 257 -8.03 -5.31 -14.45
CA LEU A 257 -7.99 -6.32 -13.40
C LEU A 257 -9.16 -6.14 -12.41
N LYS A 258 -9.65 -7.26 -11.87
CA LYS A 258 -10.36 -7.24 -10.59
C LYS A 258 -9.41 -6.68 -9.56
N TRP A 259 -9.88 -5.70 -8.78
CA TRP A 259 -9.01 -4.96 -7.89
C TRP A 259 -9.66 -4.68 -6.54
N GLY A 260 -8.81 -4.33 -5.59
CA GLY A 260 -9.22 -4.01 -4.25
C GLY A 260 -8.03 -3.59 -3.42
N PHE A 261 -8.23 -3.34 -2.13
CA PHE A 261 -7.09 -3.19 -1.23
C PHE A 261 -7.45 -3.65 0.17
N LYS A 262 -6.40 -4.06 0.90
CA LYS A 262 -6.52 -4.58 2.24
C LYS A 262 -6.01 -3.56 3.25
N LYS A 263 -6.83 -3.28 4.27
CA LYS A 263 -6.38 -2.78 5.58
C LYS A 263 -7.30 -3.31 6.67
N PRO A 264 -6.78 -3.80 7.80
CA PRO A 264 -7.63 -4.15 8.95
C PRO A 264 -8.55 -3.00 9.35
N PHE A 265 -8.00 -1.78 9.36
CA PHE A 265 -8.68 -0.56 9.75
C PHE A 265 -9.55 0.06 8.63
N ASN A 266 -9.71 -0.57 7.46
CA ASN A 266 -10.62 -0.07 6.43
C ASN A 266 -12.05 0.09 6.94
N MET A 267 -12.47 -0.68 7.95
CA MET A 267 -13.79 -0.52 8.59
C MET A 267 -14.04 0.90 9.12
N ILE A 268 -12.99 1.63 9.48
CA ILE A 268 -13.09 3.02 9.97
C ILE A 268 -13.41 3.99 8.83
N TRP A 269 -12.94 3.67 7.63
CA TRP A 269 -13.02 4.52 6.44
C TRP A 269 -14.07 4.03 5.45
N ILE A 270 -14.79 2.96 5.79
CA ILE A 270 -15.55 2.20 4.81
C ILE A 270 -16.71 3.02 4.24
N GLU A 271 -17.31 3.90 5.04
CA GLU A 271 -18.36 4.82 4.58
C GLU A 271 -17.81 5.81 3.54
N TYR A 272 -16.65 6.43 3.79
CA TYR A 272 -15.99 7.28 2.80
C TYR A 272 -15.67 6.52 1.52
N LEU A 273 -15.21 5.27 1.64
CA LEU A 273 -14.89 4.45 0.49
C LEU A 273 -16.14 4.04 -0.30
N ILE A 274 -17.24 3.70 0.36
CA ILE A 274 -18.53 3.39 -0.28
C ILE A 274 -19.10 4.63 -0.98
N GLU A 275 -18.98 5.82 -0.38
CA GLU A 275 -19.41 7.08 -1.01
C GLU A 275 -18.59 7.45 -2.26
N ILE A 276 -17.37 6.93 -2.38
CA ILE A 276 -16.52 7.10 -3.56
C ILE A 276 -16.79 5.99 -4.58
N PHE A 277 -17.05 4.78 -4.08
CA PHE A 277 -17.24 3.56 -4.85
C PHE A 277 -18.57 2.91 -4.46
N PRO A 278 -19.70 3.41 -4.97
CA PRO A 278 -21.03 2.96 -4.54
C PRO A 278 -21.30 1.48 -4.83
N ASN A 279 -20.60 0.92 -5.83
CA ASN A 279 -20.70 -0.50 -6.18
C ASN A 279 -19.58 -1.35 -5.54
N ALA A 280 -18.84 -0.81 -4.55
CA ALA A 280 -17.78 -1.56 -3.89
C ALA A 280 -18.32 -2.81 -3.17
N ARG A 281 -17.47 -3.82 -3.14
CA ARG A 281 -17.65 -5.05 -2.37
C ARG A 281 -16.81 -4.99 -1.11
N VAL A 282 -17.36 -5.38 0.03
CA VAL A 282 -16.64 -5.35 1.31
C VAL A 282 -16.52 -6.76 1.89
N LEU A 283 -15.29 -7.28 1.94
CA LEU A 283 -14.99 -8.60 2.51
C LEU A 283 -14.45 -8.44 3.93
N ILE A 284 -15.26 -8.84 4.91
CA ILE A 284 -14.96 -8.67 6.34
C ILE A 284 -14.42 -9.98 6.89
N VAL A 285 -13.11 -10.04 7.11
CA VAL A 285 -12.45 -11.24 7.64
C VAL A 285 -12.73 -11.38 9.13
N ASP A 286 -13.48 -12.42 9.47
CA ASP A 286 -13.74 -12.84 10.84
C ASP A 286 -12.75 -13.92 11.25
N LYS A 287 -11.71 -13.49 11.97
CA LYS A 287 -10.73 -14.39 12.58
C LYS A 287 -10.97 -14.42 14.08
N LYS A 288 -11.44 -15.56 14.57
CA LYS A 288 -11.68 -15.77 16.00
C LYS A 288 -10.38 -15.69 16.79
N LYS A 289 -10.44 -15.08 17.99
CA LYS A 289 -9.33 -15.09 18.95
C LYS A 289 -9.06 -16.54 19.38
N LYS A 290 -7.85 -17.04 19.12
CA LYS A 290 -7.34 -18.30 19.69
C LYS A 290 -6.45 -17.95 20.89
N ASP A 291 -6.50 -18.77 21.94
CA ASP A 291 -5.92 -18.48 23.26
C ASP A 291 -4.40 -18.23 23.25
N LYS A 292 -3.67 -18.82 22.28
CA LYS A 292 -2.25 -18.52 22.02
C LYS A 292 -1.93 -18.75 20.54
N MET A 293 -1.23 -17.80 19.92
CA MET A 293 -0.56 -17.98 18.64
C MET A 293 0.92 -17.70 18.86
N GLU A 294 1.80 -18.65 18.57
CA GLU A 294 3.25 -18.46 18.69
C GLU A 294 3.78 -17.52 17.59
N ASN A 295 4.89 -16.82 17.82
CA ASN A 295 5.59 -15.96 16.83
C ASN A 295 4.79 -14.76 16.25
N ARG A 296 3.96 -14.10 17.06
CA ARG A 296 3.10 -12.97 16.62
C ARG A 296 3.84 -11.78 16.01
N SER A 297 3.18 -11.08 15.09
CA SER A 297 3.54 -9.71 14.72
C SER A 297 3.19 -8.73 15.84
N PHE A 298 3.66 -7.49 15.73
CA PHE A 298 3.25 -6.42 16.65
C PHE A 298 1.72 -6.26 16.70
N GLU A 299 1.07 -6.28 15.53
CA GLU A 299 -0.39 -6.23 15.37
C GLU A 299 -1.08 -7.48 15.94
N GLY A 300 -0.44 -8.65 15.82
CA GLY A 300 -0.94 -9.90 16.42
C GLY A 300 -0.94 -9.87 17.95
N LYS A 301 0.08 -9.26 18.57
CA LYS A 301 0.11 -9.02 20.03
C LYS A 301 -0.95 -7.99 20.44
N HIS A 302 -1.19 -6.99 19.59
CA HIS A 302 -2.20 -5.98 19.86
C HIS A 302 -3.63 -6.55 19.78
N PHE A 303 -3.93 -7.34 18.75
CA PHE A 303 -5.21 -8.05 18.60
C PHE A 303 -5.57 -8.93 19.81
N GLU A 304 -4.56 -9.58 20.39
CA GLU A 304 -4.68 -10.42 21.59
C GLU A 304 -5.14 -9.62 22.82
N LYS A 305 -4.65 -8.38 22.94
CA LYS A 305 -4.94 -7.47 24.04
C LYS A 305 -6.21 -6.65 23.84
N MET A 306 -6.85 -6.73 22.66
CA MET A 306 -8.09 -6.02 22.41
C MET A 306 -9.19 -6.54 23.35
N ASN A 307 -9.92 -5.63 23.97
CA ASN A 307 -11.14 -5.99 24.68
C ASN A 307 -12.27 -6.34 23.67
N GLU A 308 -13.41 -6.80 24.19
CA GLU A 308 -14.54 -7.21 23.35
C GLU A 308 -15.09 -6.05 22.53
N PHE A 309 -15.22 -4.85 23.12
CA PHE A 309 -15.68 -3.65 22.43
C PHE A 309 -14.78 -3.29 21.23
N GLN A 310 -13.46 -3.30 21.41
CA GLN A 310 -12.49 -3.03 20.35
C GLN A 310 -12.56 -4.09 19.25
N TYR A 311 -12.73 -5.37 19.61
CA TYR A 311 -12.89 -6.43 18.62
C TYR A 311 -14.16 -6.23 17.78
N LYS A 312 -15.29 -5.96 18.44
CA LYS A 312 -16.59 -5.69 17.81
C LYS A 312 -16.55 -4.49 16.88
N LEU A 313 -15.79 -3.44 17.22
CA LEU A 313 -15.56 -2.30 16.33
C LEU A 313 -14.99 -2.73 14.96
N PHE A 314 -14.22 -3.81 14.88
CA PHE A 314 -13.65 -4.28 13.62
C PHE A 314 -14.47 -5.33 12.88
N THR A 315 -15.39 -6.02 13.56
CA THR A 315 -16.10 -7.19 12.99
C THR A 315 -17.61 -6.98 12.84
N GLU A 316 -18.21 -6.04 13.57
CA GLU A 316 -19.66 -5.83 13.59
C GLU A 316 -20.13 -4.62 12.75
N ILE A 317 -19.24 -3.73 12.31
CA ILE A 317 -19.62 -2.55 11.51
C ILE A 317 -20.19 -2.92 10.12
N GLY A 318 -20.02 -4.17 9.68
CA GLY A 318 -20.44 -4.62 8.35
C GLY A 318 -21.93 -4.72 8.09
N ASP A 319 -22.71 -5.10 9.10
CA ASP A 319 -24.11 -5.51 8.90
C ASP A 319 -25.02 -4.31 8.54
N ASP A 320 -24.62 -3.10 8.94
CA ASP A 320 -25.34 -1.85 8.67
C ASP A 320 -24.84 -1.10 7.42
N LEU A 321 -23.81 -1.63 6.73
CA LEU A 321 -23.29 -1.00 5.52
C LEU A 321 -24.30 -1.14 4.38
N LYS A 322 -24.68 -0.01 3.78
CA LYS A 322 -25.51 0.05 2.56
C LYS A 322 -24.71 -0.33 1.29
N CYS A 323 -23.90 -1.39 1.35
CA CYS A 323 -23.10 -1.89 0.24
C CYS A 323 -23.14 -3.41 0.16
N ASN A 324 -22.64 -3.96 -0.95
CA ASN A 324 -22.47 -5.42 -1.10
C ASN A 324 -21.34 -5.88 -0.17
N ASN A 325 -21.68 -6.49 0.96
CA ASN A 325 -20.70 -6.95 1.94
C ASN A 325 -20.87 -8.43 2.26
N ARG A 326 -19.76 -9.07 2.67
CA ARG A 326 -19.72 -10.48 3.03
C ARG A 326 -18.78 -10.70 4.21
N LYS A 327 -19.27 -11.39 5.24
CA LYS A 327 -18.42 -11.93 6.31
C LYS A 327 -17.65 -13.15 5.80
N CYS A 328 -16.36 -13.19 6.10
CA CYS A 328 -15.42 -14.19 5.63
C CYS A 328 -14.81 -14.92 6.83
N ASP A 329 -15.32 -16.12 7.13
CA ASP A 329 -14.75 -17.00 8.16
C ASP A 329 -13.34 -17.44 7.75
N PHE A 330 -12.35 -16.99 8.54
CA PHE A 330 -10.95 -17.26 8.28
C PHE A 330 -10.62 -18.76 8.32
N ASP A 331 -11.17 -19.50 9.28
CA ASP A 331 -10.84 -20.93 9.43
C ASP A 331 -11.50 -21.74 8.30
N LYS A 332 -12.71 -21.38 7.86
CA LYS A 332 -13.35 -22.04 6.71
C LYS A 332 -12.62 -21.78 5.39
N MET A 333 -12.18 -20.55 5.14
CA MET A 333 -11.38 -20.22 3.94
C MET A 333 -10.18 -21.17 3.74
N ASN A 334 -9.59 -21.65 4.84
CA ASN A 334 -8.39 -22.48 4.79
C ASN A 334 -8.67 -23.98 4.77
N ASN A 335 -9.85 -24.41 5.25
CA ASN A 335 -10.14 -25.83 5.49
C ASN A 335 -11.28 -26.39 4.62
N ASP A 336 -12.08 -25.52 4.00
CA ASP A 336 -13.27 -25.87 3.24
C ASP A 336 -13.17 -25.27 1.84
N ILE A 337 -12.93 -26.14 0.84
CA ILE A 337 -12.77 -25.74 -0.56
C ILE A 337 -14.07 -25.19 -1.15
N ASP A 338 -15.22 -25.68 -0.72
CA ASP A 338 -16.51 -25.22 -1.24
C ASP A 338 -16.78 -23.80 -0.75
N TYR A 339 -16.51 -23.54 0.54
CA TYR A 339 -16.57 -22.20 1.10
C TYR A 339 -15.54 -21.24 0.47
N PHE A 340 -14.30 -21.71 0.23
CA PHE A 340 -13.29 -20.92 -0.48
C PHE A 340 -13.79 -20.52 -1.87
N ASN A 341 -14.34 -21.47 -2.64
CA ASN A 341 -14.85 -21.22 -3.98
C ASN A 341 -16.09 -20.32 -3.98
N GLU A 342 -16.96 -20.40 -2.96
CA GLU A 342 -18.07 -19.46 -2.77
C GLU A 342 -17.57 -18.01 -2.60
N VAL A 343 -16.48 -17.82 -1.84
CA VAL A 343 -15.84 -16.50 -1.68
C VAL A 343 -15.14 -16.05 -2.96
N MET A 344 -14.50 -16.95 -3.72
CA MET A 344 -13.89 -16.60 -5.02
C MET A 344 -14.94 -16.15 -6.03
N ASP A 345 -16.05 -16.88 -6.13
CA ASP A 345 -17.16 -16.55 -7.02
C ASP A 345 -17.77 -15.18 -6.66
N TRP A 346 -18.00 -14.91 -5.37
CA TRP A 346 -18.43 -13.59 -4.90
C TRP A 346 -17.40 -12.48 -5.19
N CYS A 347 -16.10 -12.80 -5.24
CA CYS A 347 -15.06 -11.87 -5.68
C CYS A 347 -14.92 -11.76 -7.20
N GLU A 348 -15.67 -12.55 -7.98
CA GLU A 348 -15.49 -12.75 -9.42
C GLU A 348 -14.07 -13.16 -9.79
N LEU A 349 -13.50 -14.07 -9.01
CA LEU A 349 -12.20 -14.68 -9.22
C LEU A 349 -12.35 -16.16 -9.61
N PRO A 350 -11.37 -16.74 -10.33
CA PRO A 350 -11.41 -18.15 -10.70
C PRO A 350 -11.47 -19.06 -9.47
N THR A 351 -12.39 -20.03 -9.50
CA THR A 351 -12.46 -21.12 -8.53
C THR A 351 -11.26 -22.05 -8.66
N LYS A 352 -10.95 -22.81 -7.60
CA LYS A 352 -9.83 -23.75 -7.54
C LYS A 352 -10.32 -25.17 -7.32
N THR A 353 -9.56 -26.13 -7.85
CA THR A 353 -9.68 -27.54 -7.45
C THR A 353 -9.16 -27.71 -6.02
N LYS A 354 -9.43 -28.86 -5.41
CA LYS A 354 -8.92 -29.18 -4.06
C LYS A 354 -7.39 -29.22 -4.05
N GLU A 355 -6.79 -29.76 -5.09
CA GLU A 355 -5.35 -29.84 -5.29
C GLU A 355 -4.72 -28.45 -5.45
N ASP A 356 -5.30 -27.58 -6.29
CA ASP A 356 -4.80 -26.22 -6.48
C ASP A 356 -4.93 -25.37 -5.21
N HIS A 357 -6.03 -25.54 -4.48
CA HIS A 357 -6.24 -24.86 -3.20
C HIS A 357 -5.21 -25.32 -2.17
N TYR A 358 -4.95 -26.63 -2.07
CA TYR A 358 -3.90 -27.15 -1.20
C TYR A 358 -2.52 -26.59 -1.57
N GLN A 359 -2.17 -26.59 -2.87
CA GLN A 359 -0.89 -26.06 -3.33
C GLN A 359 -0.73 -24.58 -2.99
N MET A 360 -1.78 -23.77 -3.18
CA MET A 360 -1.79 -22.37 -2.77
C MET A 360 -1.53 -22.20 -1.27
N LEU A 361 -2.18 -22.99 -0.40
CA LEU A 361 -1.95 -22.92 1.05
C LEU A 361 -0.49 -23.24 1.43
N VAL A 362 0.12 -24.21 0.72
CA VAL A 362 1.54 -24.56 0.86
C VAL A 362 2.43 -23.39 0.43
N ASP A 363 2.19 -22.82 -0.75
CA ASP A 363 2.96 -21.69 -1.30
C ASP A 363 2.90 -20.46 -0.37
N LEU A 364 1.73 -20.21 0.23
CA LEU A 364 1.51 -19.12 1.18
C LEU A 364 2.05 -19.42 2.60
N LYS A 365 2.69 -20.57 2.81
CA LYS A 365 3.29 -21.01 4.09
C LYS A 365 2.31 -20.94 5.27
N TYR A 366 1.08 -21.42 5.08
CA TYR A 366 0.09 -21.46 6.14
C TYR A 366 0.48 -22.44 7.24
N ASP A 367 0.54 -21.94 8.49
CA ASP A 367 1.10 -22.65 9.64
C ASP A 367 0.37 -23.97 10.00
N ASP A 368 -0.91 -24.11 9.63
CA ASP A 368 -1.72 -25.29 9.97
C ASP A 368 -1.80 -26.35 8.86
N VAL A 369 -1.04 -26.20 7.74
CA VAL A 369 -0.97 -27.25 6.72
C VAL A 369 -0.18 -28.42 7.28
N LYS A 370 -0.87 -29.39 7.90
CA LYS A 370 -0.29 -30.69 8.17
C LYS A 370 0.11 -31.28 6.81
N LEU A 371 1.42 -31.46 6.61
CA LEU A 371 1.98 -32.24 5.52
C LEU A 371 1.32 -33.63 5.54
N ILE A 372 0.29 -33.84 4.72
CA ILE A 372 -0.17 -35.18 4.37
C ILE A 372 0.90 -35.69 3.41
N ARG A 373 1.99 -36.22 3.97
CA ARG A 373 2.90 -37.08 3.22
C ARG A 373 2.05 -38.26 2.73
N ARG A 374 1.77 -38.30 1.42
CA ARG A 374 1.37 -39.53 0.75
C ARG A 374 2.56 -40.46 0.64
#